data_AF-A0AAW6CSR2-F1
#
_entry.id   AF-A0AAW6CSR2-F1
#
_cell.length_a   1.000
_cell.length_b   1.000
_cell.length_c   1.000
_cell.angle_alpha   90.00
_cell.angle_beta   90.00
_cell.angle_gamma   90.00
#
_symmetry.space_group_name_H-M   'P 1'
#
loop_
_entity.id
_entity.type
_entity.pdbx_description
1 polymer ?
#
loop_
_entity_poly.entity_id
_entity_poly.type
_entity_poly.pdbx_seq_one_letter_code
_entity_poly.pdbx_strand_id
1 'polypeptide(L)'
;MNKEQYVRQVTRHLNASRLEKKRIQQDLLSDIDVAIEAGESWDEVLKRWGPAQEMAQELSENMDLPSKKSHKGLIIGILSGVVGVIVIGVVLTHLLAPQQISLKDSQHFDEEVVYQQAQRVIESMNNADFDAIYDLSNAKMQEALSTAELKENWESLHAGSFQEISRYYSAEIDSKLQGDYAVCEVLVTYSNQPVTFTISFDTDMKLAGFYMK
;
A
#
# COMPACT_ATOMS: atom_id res chain seq x y z
N MET A 1 2.26 -41.47 -24.83
CA MET A 1 1.36 -40.40 -25.31
C MET A 1 0.44 -41.01 -26.35
N ASN A 2 -0.86 -40.72 -26.34
CA ASN A 2 -1.79 -41.26 -27.35
C ASN A 2 -1.94 -40.31 -28.57
N LYS A 3 -2.59 -40.80 -29.64
CA LYS A 3 -2.76 -40.06 -30.90
C LYS A 3 -3.48 -38.72 -30.72
N GLU A 4 -4.51 -38.67 -29.87
CA GLU A 4 -5.27 -37.44 -29.62
C GLU A 4 -4.44 -36.38 -28.88
N GLN A 5 -3.61 -36.82 -27.92
CA GLN A 5 -2.67 -35.95 -27.21
C GLN A 5 -1.59 -35.42 -28.15
N TYR A 6 -1.06 -36.26 -29.05
CA TYR A 6 -0.07 -35.86 -30.04
C TYR A 6 -0.62 -34.78 -30.97
N VAL A 7 -1.76 -35.02 -31.62
CA VAL A 7 -2.38 -34.06 -32.54
C VAL A 7 -2.76 -32.74 -31.84
N ARG A 8 -3.20 -32.82 -30.57
CA ARG A 8 -3.46 -31.61 -29.76
C ARG A 8 -2.19 -30.81 -29.50
N GLN A 9 -1.03 -31.45 -29.35
CA GLN A 9 0.24 -30.73 -29.21
C GLN A 9 0.65 -30.09 -30.53
N VAL A 10 0.56 -30.80 -31.66
CA VAL A 10 0.85 -30.25 -33.00
C VAL A 10 0.03 -28.96 -33.24
N THR A 11 -1.28 -29.02 -33.04
CA THR A 11 -2.18 -27.86 -33.25
C THR A 11 -1.97 -26.69 -32.28
N ARG A 12 -1.37 -26.91 -31.10
CA ARG A 12 -0.96 -25.84 -30.17
C ARG A 12 0.26 -25.06 -30.68
N HIS A 13 1.13 -25.72 -31.44
CA HIS A 13 2.32 -25.13 -32.02
C HIS A 13 2.02 -24.36 -33.33
N LEU A 14 0.91 -24.66 -34.01
CA LEU A 14 0.47 -23.93 -35.20
C LEU A 14 -0.07 -22.53 -34.87
N ASN A 15 0.20 -21.57 -35.76
CA ASN A 15 -0.37 -20.23 -35.72
C ASN A 15 -1.47 -20.08 -36.79
N ALA A 16 -2.56 -20.82 -36.60
CA ALA A 16 -3.74 -20.81 -37.46
C ALA A 16 -5.00 -20.44 -36.66
N SER A 17 -6.08 -20.06 -37.35
CA SER A 17 -7.36 -19.78 -36.71
C SER A 17 -7.93 -21.02 -36.01
N ARG A 18 -8.88 -20.82 -35.09
CA ARG A 18 -9.54 -21.93 -34.37
C ARG A 18 -10.23 -22.91 -35.32
N LEU A 19 -10.78 -22.42 -36.43
CA LEU A 19 -11.43 -23.25 -37.45
C LEU A 19 -10.40 -24.08 -38.24
N GLU A 20 -9.30 -23.46 -38.68
CA GLU A 20 -8.21 -24.16 -39.39
C GLU A 20 -7.55 -25.21 -38.50
N LYS A 21 -7.30 -24.90 -37.22
CA LYS A 21 -6.77 -25.87 -36.26
C LYS A 21 -7.69 -27.07 -36.08
N LYS A 22 -9.01 -26.87 -36.08
CA LYS A 22 -9.98 -27.96 -35.98
C LYS A 22 -9.95 -28.85 -37.22
N ARG A 23 -9.79 -28.27 -38.42
CA ARG A 23 -9.63 -29.01 -39.66
C ARG A 23 -8.34 -29.83 -39.65
N ILE A 24 -7.20 -29.20 -39.38
CA ILE A 24 -5.89 -29.87 -39.31
C ILE A 24 -5.90 -30.99 -38.26
N GLN A 25 -6.54 -30.77 -37.11
CA GLN A 25 -6.69 -31.81 -36.10
C GLN A 25 -7.49 -33.02 -36.61
N GLN A 26 -8.57 -32.79 -37.37
CA GLN A 26 -9.38 -33.85 -37.93
C GLN A 26 -8.62 -34.62 -39.02
N ASP A 27 -7.91 -33.91 -39.90
CA ASP A 27 -7.13 -34.49 -40.98
C ASP A 27 -6.01 -35.41 -40.42
N LEU A 28 -5.24 -34.92 -39.44
CA LEU A 28 -4.17 -35.71 -38.83
C LEU A 28 -4.71 -36.95 -38.08
N LEU A 29 -5.85 -36.85 -37.41
CA LEU A 29 -6.47 -38.01 -36.75
C LEU A 29 -6.93 -39.05 -37.78
N SER A 30 -7.52 -38.59 -38.89
CA SER A 30 -7.95 -39.47 -39.98
C SER A 30 -6.76 -40.22 -40.59
N ASP A 31 -5.64 -39.53 -40.83
CA ASP A 31 -4.43 -40.14 -41.41
C ASP A 31 -3.81 -41.18 -40.47
N ILE A 32 -3.81 -40.91 -39.16
CA ILE A 32 -3.34 -41.87 -38.14
C ILE A 32 -4.27 -43.09 -38.09
N ASP A 33 -5.59 -42.89 -38.17
CA ASP A 33 -6.56 -43.99 -38.14
C ASP A 33 -6.40 -44.91 -39.36
N VAL A 34 -6.21 -44.34 -40.56
CA VAL A 34 -5.93 -45.11 -41.78
C VAL A 34 -4.65 -45.94 -41.65
N ALA A 35 -3.58 -45.38 -41.06
CA ALA A 35 -2.34 -46.12 -40.84
C ALA A 35 -2.53 -47.30 -39.86
N ILE A 36 -3.31 -47.10 -38.80
CA ILE A 36 -3.62 -48.15 -37.82
C ILE A 36 -4.50 -49.24 -38.46
N GLU A 37 -5.49 -48.87 -39.28
CA GLU A 37 -6.33 -49.82 -40.02
C GLU A 37 -5.53 -50.65 -41.04
N ALA A 38 -4.48 -50.07 -41.61
CA ALA A 38 -3.54 -50.78 -42.47
C ALA A 38 -2.59 -51.73 -41.72
N GLY A 39 -2.69 -51.80 -40.39
CA GLY A 39 -1.91 -52.68 -39.53
C GLY A 39 -0.64 -52.06 -38.94
N GLU A 40 -0.41 -50.75 -39.10
CA GLU A 40 0.69 -50.06 -38.41
C GLU A 40 0.37 -49.87 -36.93
N SER A 41 1.38 -50.04 -36.06
CA SER A 41 1.23 -49.68 -34.66
C SER A 41 1.36 -48.16 -34.45
N TRP A 42 0.72 -47.63 -33.41
CA TRP A 42 0.85 -46.22 -33.04
C TRP A 42 2.31 -45.78 -32.84
N ASP A 43 3.16 -46.65 -32.29
CA ASP A 43 4.57 -46.33 -32.06
C ASP A 43 5.36 -46.21 -33.37
N GLU A 44 5.02 -46.99 -34.41
CA GLU A 44 5.60 -46.86 -35.75
C GLU A 44 5.17 -45.56 -36.43
N VAL A 45 3.89 -45.19 -36.30
CA VAL A 45 3.36 -43.92 -36.80
C VAL A 45 4.04 -42.74 -36.10
N LEU A 46 4.13 -42.77 -34.78
CA LEU A 46 4.78 -41.71 -33.99
C LEU A 46 6.28 -41.59 -34.32
N LYS A 47 6.97 -42.72 -34.53
CA LYS A 47 8.38 -42.72 -34.94
C LYS A 47 8.58 -42.10 -36.32
N ARG A 48 7.64 -42.33 -37.25
CA ARG A 48 7.67 -41.75 -38.61
C ARG A 48 7.37 -40.25 -38.60
N TRP A 49 6.43 -39.82 -37.77
CA TRP A 49 5.94 -38.44 -37.73
C TRP A 49 6.77 -37.52 -36.82
N GLY A 50 7.62 -38.09 -35.96
CA GLY A 50 8.54 -37.34 -35.12
C GLY A 50 7.86 -36.56 -33.98
N PRO A 51 8.58 -35.62 -33.35
CA PRO A 51 8.04 -34.76 -32.30
C PRO A 51 6.94 -33.84 -32.81
N ALA A 52 5.95 -33.56 -31.96
CA ALA A 52 4.81 -32.71 -32.32
C ALA A 52 5.21 -31.29 -32.75
N GLN A 53 6.36 -30.80 -32.28
CA GLN A 53 6.93 -29.51 -32.68
C GLN A 53 7.45 -29.52 -34.12
N GLU A 54 8.16 -30.58 -34.51
CA GLU A 54 8.72 -30.74 -35.86
C GLU A 54 7.60 -30.92 -36.87
N MET A 55 6.63 -31.79 -36.58
CA MET A 55 5.42 -31.94 -37.41
C MET A 55 4.65 -30.63 -37.56
N ALA A 56 4.52 -29.83 -36.49
CA ALA A 56 3.86 -28.53 -36.56
C ALA A 56 4.66 -27.53 -37.41
N GLN A 57 5.99 -27.60 -37.39
CA GLN A 57 6.84 -26.74 -38.21
C GLN A 57 6.71 -27.11 -39.70
N GLU A 58 6.78 -28.40 -40.04
CA GLU A 58 6.58 -28.87 -41.41
C GLU A 58 5.20 -28.50 -41.94
N LEU A 59 4.13 -28.65 -41.13
CA LEU A 59 2.79 -28.20 -41.52
C LEU A 59 2.72 -26.68 -41.69
N SER A 60 3.39 -25.92 -40.84
CA SER A 60 3.46 -24.47 -40.96
C SER A 60 4.15 -24.03 -42.24
N GLU A 61 5.24 -24.69 -42.63
CA GLU A 61 5.99 -24.42 -43.85
C GLU A 61 5.19 -24.84 -45.10
N ASN A 62 4.58 -26.03 -45.08
CA ASN A 62 3.75 -26.52 -46.19
C ASN A 62 2.47 -25.69 -46.42
N MET A 63 1.94 -25.08 -45.37
CA MET A 63 0.72 -24.27 -45.41
C MET A 63 0.96 -22.75 -45.41
N ASP A 64 2.23 -22.30 -45.47
CA ASP A 64 2.65 -20.89 -45.38
C ASP A 64 2.04 -20.14 -44.18
N LEU A 65 2.00 -20.80 -43.01
CA LEU A 65 1.43 -20.22 -41.79
C LEU A 65 2.44 -19.28 -41.10
N PRO A 66 2.00 -18.09 -40.61
CA PRO A 66 2.90 -17.10 -40.02
C PRO A 66 3.49 -17.58 -38.68
N SER A 67 4.74 -17.25 -38.36
CA SER A 67 5.33 -17.64 -37.07
C SER A 67 4.70 -16.90 -35.87
N LYS A 68 4.61 -17.57 -34.71
CA LYS A 68 4.01 -17.00 -33.49
C LYS A 68 4.93 -15.93 -32.88
N LYS A 69 4.53 -14.65 -32.94
CA LYS A 69 5.29 -13.54 -32.31
C LYS A 69 5.36 -13.71 -30.78
N SER A 70 6.56 -13.56 -30.22
CA SER A 70 6.81 -13.69 -28.79
C SER A 70 6.44 -12.42 -28.02
N HIS A 71 5.53 -12.50 -27.05
CA HIS A 71 5.11 -11.35 -26.22
C HIS A 71 6.09 -10.98 -25.09
N LYS A 72 7.29 -11.59 -25.05
CA LYS A 72 8.27 -11.40 -23.96
C LYS A 72 8.65 -9.93 -23.73
N GLY A 73 8.86 -9.15 -24.80
CA GLY A 73 9.22 -7.73 -24.69
C GLY A 73 8.10 -6.85 -24.12
N LEU A 74 6.84 -7.15 -24.43
CA LEU A 74 5.68 -6.42 -23.91
C LEU A 74 5.46 -6.74 -22.42
N ILE A 75 5.64 -7.99 -22.02
CA ILE A 75 5.53 -8.41 -20.61
C ILE A 75 6.65 -7.78 -19.77
N ILE A 76 7.89 -7.75 -20.27
CA ILE A 76 9.03 -7.08 -19.60
C ILE A 76 8.80 -5.56 -19.49
N GLY A 77 8.24 -4.93 -20.52
CA GLY A 77 7.89 -3.50 -20.50
C GLY A 77 6.82 -3.17 -19.44
N ILE A 78 5.77 -3.99 -19.33
CA ILE A 78 4.72 -3.79 -18.31
C ILE A 78 5.28 -4.03 -16.90
N LEU A 79 6.05 -5.10 -16.69
CA LEU A 79 6.67 -5.39 -15.39
C LEU A 79 7.63 -4.28 -14.94
N SER A 80 8.46 -3.76 -15.84
CA SER A 80 9.38 -2.65 -15.52
C SER A 80 8.65 -1.35 -15.21
N GLY A 81 7.57 -1.02 -15.93
CA GLY A 81 6.73 0.13 -15.63
C GLY A 81 6.05 0.05 -14.26
N VAL A 82 5.49 -1.12 -13.91
CA VAL A 82 4.85 -1.34 -12.60
C VAL A 82 5.87 -1.23 -11.45
N VAL A 83 7.06 -1.81 -11.61
CA VAL A 83 8.14 -1.67 -10.62
C VAL A 83 8.56 -0.21 -10.46
N GLY A 84 8.67 0.55 -11.56
CA GLY A 84 8.99 1.98 -11.53
C GLY A 84 7.99 2.80 -10.70
N VAL A 85 6.68 2.56 -10.89
CA VAL A 85 5.63 3.26 -10.12
C VAL A 85 5.70 2.92 -8.63
N ILE A 86 5.96 1.65 -8.28
CA ILE A 86 6.12 1.22 -6.89
C ILE A 86 7.33 1.90 -6.25
N VAL A 87 8.48 1.94 -6.94
CA VAL A 87 9.69 2.60 -6.45
C VAL A 87 9.46 4.10 -6.26
N ILE A 88 8.80 4.78 -7.21
CA ILE A 88 8.46 6.20 -7.08
C ILE A 88 7.53 6.42 -5.87
N GLY A 89 6.53 5.55 -5.68
CA GLY A 89 5.64 5.62 -4.51
C GLY A 89 6.42 5.50 -3.19
N VAL A 90 7.31 4.51 -3.08
CA VAL A 90 8.15 4.31 -1.88
C VAL A 90 9.10 5.50 -1.65
N VAL A 91 9.73 6.02 -2.71
CA VAL A 91 10.60 7.21 -2.62
C VAL A 91 9.81 8.44 -2.19
N LEU A 92 8.60 8.65 -2.73
CA LEU A 92 7.72 9.76 -2.33
C LEU A 92 7.27 9.62 -0.87
N THR A 93 6.95 8.41 -0.40
CA THR A 93 6.59 8.20 1.01
C THR A 93 7.76 8.48 1.94
N HIS A 94 9.00 8.15 1.56
CA HIS A 94 10.18 8.50 2.35
C HIS A 94 10.50 9.99 2.30
N LEU A 95 10.31 10.65 1.15
CA LEU A 95 10.61 12.08 0.97
C LEU A 95 9.64 12.99 1.73
N LEU A 96 8.37 12.60 1.85
CA LEU A 96 7.32 13.37 2.50
C LEU A 96 7.02 12.91 3.94
N ALA A 97 7.73 11.89 4.43
CA ALA A 97 7.55 11.40 5.79
C ALA A 97 7.92 12.51 6.80
N PRO A 98 7.06 12.80 7.79
CA PRO A 98 7.38 13.76 8.82
C PRO A 98 8.60 13.28 9.62
N GLN A 99 9.52 14.20 9.90
CA GLN A 99 10.72 13.92 10.68
C GLN A 99 10.51 14.36 12.12
N GLN A 100 10.97 13.52 13.04
CA GLN A 100 10.96 13.85 14.46
C GLN A 100 12.31 14.44 14.86
N ILE A 101 12.28 15.65 15.39
CA ILE A 101 13.45 16.41 15.82
C ILE A 101 13.32 16.64 17.34
N SER A 102 14.41 16.53 18.08
CA SER A 102 14.40 16.91 19.50
C SER A 102 14.16 18.41 19.61
N LEU A 103 13.31 18.87 20.54
CA LEU A 103 13.11 20.31 20.74
C LEU A 103 14.40 21.05 21.10
N LYS A 104 15.40 20.36 21.67
CA LYS A 104 16.72 20.93 21.96
C LYS A 104 17.49 21.34 20.71
N ASP A 105 17.20 20.68 19.59
CA ASP A 105 17.81 20.91 18.29
C ASP A 105 16.89 21.71 17.36
N SER A 106 15.72 22.12 17.85
CA SER A 106 14.73 22.88 17.07
C SER A 106 15.22 24.29 16.77
N GLN A 107 14.89 24.79 15.58
CA GLN A 107 15.08 26.20 15.21
C GLN A 107 13.79 27.02 15.34
N HIS A 108 12.65 26.35 15.53
CA HIS A 108 11.31 26.94 15.50
C HIS A 108 10.67 27.00 16.88
N PHE A 109 11.05 26.09 17.78
CA PHE A 109 10.43 25.91 19.07
C PHE A 109 11.44 25.98 20.20
N ASP A 110 11.07 26.67 21.27
CA ASP A 110 11.81 26.64 22.54
C ASP A 110 11.20 25.59 23.46
N GLU A 111 12.02 24.64 23.93
CA GLU A 111 11.58 23.49 24.75
C GLU A 111 10.84 23.93 26.03
N GLU A 112 11.32 24.99 26.70
CA GLU A 112 10.74 25.48 27.94
C GLU A 112 9.43 26.22 27.68
N VAL A 113 9.36 27.02 26.61
CA VAL A 113 8.12 27.68 26.19
C VAL A 113 7.04 26.66 25.84
N VAL A 114 7.41 25.60 25.11
CA VAL A 114 6.50 24.50 24.77
C VAL A 114 6.01 23.77 26.02
N TYR A 115 6.89 23.50 26.98
CA TYR A 115 6.52 22.90 28.27
C TYR A 115 5.51 23.77 29.03
N GLN A 116 5.80 25.06 29.19
CA GLN A 116 4.92 26.00 29.90
C GLN A 116 3.56 26.14 29.21
N GLN A 117 3.55 26.16 27.87
CA GLN A 117 2.29 26.24 27.13
C GLN A 117 1.47 24.96 27.25
N ALA A 118 2.11 23.78 27.27
CA ALA A 118 1.43 22.51 27.56
C ALA A 118 0.81 22.51 28.97
N GLN A 119 1.54 23.02 29.97
CA GLN A 119 1.01 23.15 31.33
C GLN A 119 -0.22 24.05 31.39
N ARG A 120 -0.23 25.18 30.68
CA ARG A 120 -1.38 26.09 30.62
C ARG A 120 -2.62 25.40 30.05
N VAL A 121 -2.47 24.64 28.97
CA VAL A 121 -3.59 23.90 28.36
C VAL A 121 -4.15 22.85 29.35
N ILE A 122 -3.28 22.12 30.05
CA ILE A 122 -3.69 21.13 31.07
C ILE A 122 -4.35 21.82 32.27
N GLU A 123 -3.86 22.99 32.69
CA GLU A 123 -4.46 23.78 33.76
C GLU A 123 -5.88 24.24 33.36
N SER A 124 -6.06 24.75 32.14
CA SER A 124 -7.40 25.09 31.61
C SER A 124 -8.33 23.87 31.59
N MET A 125 -7.84 22.68 31.19
CA MET A 125 -8.64 21.44 31.26
C MET A 125 -9.04 21.08 32.69
N ASN A 126 -8.09 21.14 33.63
CA ASN A 126 -8.34 20.83 35.04
C ASN A 126 -9.35 21.78 35.67
N ASN A 127 -9.34 23.05 35.25
CA ASN A 127 -10.28 24.07 35.70
C ASN A 127 -11.60 24.06 34.93
N ALA A 128 -11.78 23.13 33.98
CA ALA A 128 -12.92 23.07 33.05
C ALA A 128 -13.16 24.37 32.27
N ASP A 129 -12.08 25.12 32.00
CA ASP A 129 -12.08 26.36 31.22
C ASP A 129 -11.85 26.05 29.74
N PHE A 130 -12.89 25.48 29.11
CA PHE A 130 -12.83 25.07 27.70
C PHE A 130 -12.80 26.26 26.73
N ASP A 131 -13.29 27.43 27.16
CA ASP A 131 -13.22 28.66 26.38
C ASP A 131 -11.78 29.16 26.28
N ALA A 132 -11.00 29.10 27.37
CA ALA A 132 -9.56 29.39 27.33
C ALA A 132 -8.81 28.45 26.36
N ILE A 133 -9.18 27.17 26.29
CA ILE A 133 -8.58 26.21 25.34
C ILE A 133 -8.93 26.59 23.90
N TYR A 134 -10.18 27.01 23.66
CA TYR A 134 -10.60 27.53 22.36
C TYR A 134 -9.80 28.78 21.96
N ASP A 135 -9.59 29.73 22.88
CA ASP A 135 -8.84 30.97 22.62
C ASP A 135 -7.33 30.74 22.42
N LEU A 136 -6.77 29.72 23.07
CA LEU A 136 -5.40 29.26 22.86
C LEU A 136 -5.22 28.55 21.51
N SER A 137 -6.30 28.09 20.89
CA SER A 137 -6.28 27.35 19.62
C SER A 137 -6.01 28.23 18.41
N ASN A 138 -5.38 27.65 17.39
CA ASN A 138 -5.29 28.29 16.08
C ASN A 138 -6.62 28.20 15.32
N ALA A 139 -6.76 28.95 14.23
CA ALA A 139 -8.00 29.01 13.46
C ALA A 139 -8.50 27.63 13.00
N LYS A 140 -7.58 26.77 12.53
CA LYS A 140 -7.93 25.42 12.07
C LYS A 140 -8.45 24.53 13.19
N MET A 141 -7.84 24.61 14.37
CA MET A 141 -8.29 23.89 15.55
C MET A 141 -9.62 24.45 16.07
N GLN A 142 -9.81 25.76 16.07
CA GLN A 142 -11.08 26.39 16.44
C GLN A 142 -12.25 25.98 15.53
N GLU A 143 -12.01 25.75 14.24
CA GLU A 143 -13.03 25.24 13.30
C GLU A 143 -13.41 23.79 13.58
N ALA A 144 -12.48 22.98 14.12
CA ALA A 144 -12.67 21.56 14.38
C ALA A 144 -13.03 21.23 15.84
N LEU A 145 -12.77 22.13 16.77
CA LEU A 145 -12.93 21.94 18.20
C LEU A 145 -14.39 22.14 18.62
N SER A 146 -15.00 21.08 19.14
CA SER A 146 -16.26 21.16 19.88
C SER A 146 -15.96 21.19 21.37
N THR A 147 -16.19 22.32 22.04
CA THR A 147 -16.00 22.44 23.50
C THR A 147 -16.95 21.52 24.27
N ALA A 148 -18.12 21.23 23.72
CA ALA A 148 -19.07 20.28 24.30
C ALA A 148 -18.55 18.83 24.28
N GLU A 149 -18.01 18.39 23.14
CA GLU A 149 -17.41 17.04 23.02
C GLU A 149 -16.13 16.94 23.86
N LEU A 150 -15.32 18.00 23.90
CA LEU A 150 -14.13 18.05 24.76
C LEU A 150 -14.50 17.88 26.24
N LYS A 151 -15.55 18.57 26.69
CA LYS A 151 -16.07 18.44 28.05
C LYS A 151 -16.58 17.04 28.33
N GLU A 152 -17.41 16.48 27.46
CA GLU A 152 -17.94 15.11 27.62
C GLU A 152 -16.82 14.08 27.72
N ASN A 153 -15.82 14.18 26.83
CA ASN A 153 -14.65 13.32 26.87
C ASN A 153 -13.89 13.45 28.20
N TRP A 154 -13.69 14.68 28.70
CA TRP A 154 -13.00 14.92 29.98
C TRP A 154 -13.75 14.31 31.17
N GLU A 155 -15.06 14.54 31.24
CA GLU A 155 -15.91 14.04 32.31
C GLU A 155 -15.99 12.51 32.31
N SER A 156 -16.01 11.89 31.12
CA SER A 156 -16.05 10.42 30.96
C SER A 156 -14.82 9.70 31.52
N LEU A 157 -13.68 10.40 31.58
CA LEU A 157 -12.45 9.84 32.15
C LEU A 157 -12.52 9.75 33.67
N HIS A 158 -13.42 10.45 34.37
CA HIS A 158 -13.52 10.37 35.84
C HIS A 158 -12.16 10.43 36.58
N ALA A 159 -11.21 11.21 36.05
CA ALA A 159 -9.80 11.16 36.45
C ALA A 159 -9.59 11.52 37.94
N GLY A 160 -10.45 12.37 38.47
CA GLY A 160 -10.40 12.84 39.85
C GLY A 160 -9.58 14.13 39.98
N SER A 161 -8.97 14.37 41.14
CA SER A 161 -8.21 15.59 41.39
C SER A 161 -6.78 15.47 40.86
N PHE A 162 -6.26 16.54 40.25
CA PHE A 162 -4.86 16.62 39.80
C PHE A 162 -3.90 16.35 40.97
N GLN A 163 -2.82 15.60 40.70
CA GLN A 163 -1.75 15.37 41.67
C GLN A 163 -0.42 15.90 41.15
N GLU A 164 0.08 15.36 40.04
CA GLU A 164 1.37 15.74 39.48
C GLU A 164 1.49 15.41 37.98
N ILE A 165 2.41 16.11 37.30
CA ILE A 165 2.88 15.70 35.98
C ILE A 165 3.98 14.66 36.18
N SER A 166 3.68 13.40 35.91
CA SER A 166 4.59 12.27 36.17
C SER A 166 5.56 12.00 35.02
N ARG A 167 5.20 12.35 33.77
CA ARG A 167 6.11 12.27 32.62
C ARG A 167 5.79 13.34 31.60
N TYR A 168 6.84 13.85 30.97
CA TYR A 168 6.76 14.77 29.86
C TYR A 168 7.72 14.31 28.76
N TYR A 169 7.22 14.22 27.54
CA TYR A 169 7.99 14.01 26.33
C TYR A 169 7.58 15.05 25.30
N SER A 170 8.53 15.59 24.57
CA SER A 170 8.26 16.53 23.48
C SER A 170 9.23 16.38 22.33
N ALA A 171 8.74 16.70 21.14
CA ALA A 171 9.51 16.71 19.92
C ALA A 171 8.90 17.71 18.93
N GLU A 172 9.73 18.21 18.03
CA GLU A 172 9.25 18.86 16.81
C GLU A 172 8.96 17.79 15.76
N ILE A 173 7.85 17.96 15.06
CA ILE A 173 7.47 17.19 13.88
C ILE A 173 7.60 18.14 12.68
N ASP A 174 8.69 18.00 11.93
CA ASP A 174 8.88 18.69 10.64
C ASP A 174 8.00 17.99 9.59
N SER A 175 6.97 18.71 9.13
CA SER A 175 6.08 18.23 8.07
C SER A 175 6.12 19.16 6.87
N LYS A 176 6.71 18.65 5.78
CA LYS A 176 6.69 19.28 4.44
C LYS A 176 5.27 19.61 3.94
N LEU A 177 4.23 18.97 4.47
CA LEU A 177 2.84 19.11 4.02
C LEU A 177 1.99 20.01 4.92
N GLN A 178 2.21 19.97 6.23
CA GLN A 178 1.34 20.63 7.21
C GLN A 178 2.02 21.76 7.98
N GLY A 179 3.32 21.98 7.77
CA GLY A 179 4.14 22.88 8.59
C GLY A 179 4.70 22.16 9.82
N ASP A 180 5.62 22.83 10.52
CA ASP A 180 6.29 22.27 11.68
C ASP A 180 5.43 22.45 12.92
N TYR A 181 5.40 21.42 13.78
CA TYR A 181 4.64 21.44 15.03
C TYR A 181 5.50 20.94 16.18
N ALA A 182 5.41 21.60 17.33
CA ALA A 182 5.84 21.00 18.58
C ALA A 182 4.74 20.06 19.08
N VAL A 183 5.06 18.79 19.34
CA VAL A 183 4.15 17.79 19.89
C VAL A 183 4.66 17.33 21.25
N CYS A 184 3.77 17.35 22.23
CA CYS A 184 4.02 16.93 23.60
C CYS A 184 3.13 15.74 23.97
N GLU A 185 3.70 14.76 24.64
CA GLU A 185 2.96 13.74 25.38
C GLU A 185 3.20 13.97 26.89
N VAL A 186 2.12 14.22 27.63
CA VAL A 186 2.18 14.55 29.05
C VAL A 186 1.34 13.54 29.84
N LEU A 187 2.00 12.71 30.64
CA LEU A 187 1.34 11.81 31.57
C LEU A 187 1.12 12.54 32.90
N VAL A 188 -0.14 12.67 33.28
CA VAL A 188 -0.55 13.35 34.50
C VAL A 188 -1.24 12.35 35.41
N THR A 189 -0.81 12.29 36.67
CA THR A 189 -1.47 11.46 37.67
C THR A 189 -2.60 12.26 38.32
N TYR A 190 -3.77 11.63 38.39
CA TYR A 190 -4.94 12.12 39.13
C TYR A 190 -5.35 11.09 40.19
N SER A 191 -6.23 11.50 41.11
CA SER A 191 -6.61 10.68 42.26
C SER A 191 -7.27 9.34 41.93
N ASN A 192 -7.95 9.22 40.78
CA ASN A 192 -8.66 8.00 40.41
C ASN A 192 -7.90 7.21 39.33
N GLN A 193 -7.43 7.88 38.28
CA GLN A 193 -6.61 7.27 37.23
C GLN A 193 -5.73 8.30 36.51
N PRO A 194 -4.54 7.91 36.03
CA PRO A 194 -3.71 8.82 35.25
C PRO A 194 -4.33 9.10 33.87
N VAL A 195 -4.04 10.27 33.32
CA VAL A 195 -4.46 10.69 31.97
C VAL A 195 -3.22 11.06 31.16
N THR A 196 -3.17 10.60 29.91
CA THR A 196 -2.15 10.99 28.96
C THR A 196 -2.70 12.03 28.00
N PHE A 197 -2.16 13.25 28.06
CA PHE A 197 -2.45 14.32 27.11
C PHE A 197 -1.48 14.29 25.94
N THR A 198 -1.99 14.42 24.73
CA THR A 198 -1.21 14.66 23.51
C THR A 198 -1.58 16.05 22.99
N ILE A 199 -0.61 16.95 22.98
CA ILE A 199 -0.81 18.38 22.72
C ILE A 199 0.13 18.79 21.60
N SER A 200 -0.39 19.46 20.58
CA SER A 200 0.45 20.02 19.51
C SER A 200 0.28 21.53 19.37
N PHE A 201 1.39 22.23 19.13
CA PHE A 201 1.44 23.67 18.89
C PHE A 201 2.02 23.96 17.52
N ASP A 202 1.46 24.95 16.83
CA ASP A 202 2.09 25.52 15.63
C ASP A 202 3.22 26.50 16.01
N THR A 203 3.93 26.99 15.00
CA THR A 203 5.07 27.92 15.17
C THR A 203 4.72 29.25 15.84
N ASP A 204 3.44 29.63 15.93
CA ASP A 204 2.95 30.80 16.67
C ASP A 204 2.61 30.46 18.14
N MET A 205 2.93 29.25 18.59
CA MET A 205 2.59 28.69 19.90
C MET A 205 1.09 28.62 20.17
N LYS A 206 0.28 28.53 19.11
CA LYS A 206 -1.16 28.28 19.20
C LYS A 206 -1.45 26.79 19.18
N LEU A 207 -2.46 26.39 19.96
CA LEU A 207 -2.88 24.99 20.06
C LEU A 207 -3.43 24.53 18.70
N ALA A 208 -2.75 23.56 18.10
CA ALA A 208 -3.05 23.01 16.79
C ALA A 208 -3.72 21.63 16.86
N GLY A 209 -3.62 20.96 18.02
CA GLY A 209 -4.22 19.66 18.25
C GLY A 209 -4.20 19.30 19.73
N PHE A 210 -5.27 18.65 20.18
CA PHE A 210 -5.44 18.26 21.57
C PHE A 210 -6.17 16.93 21.67
N TYR A 211 -5.59 15.98 22.40
CA TYR A 211 -6.16 14.66 22.63
C TYR A 211 -5.82 14.17 24.05
N MET A 212 -6.68 13.32 24.61
CA MET A 212 -6.51 12.75 25.94
C MET A 212 -7.06 11.33 26.01
N LYS A 213 -6.43 10.48 26.82
CA LYS A 213 -6.83 9.08 27.07
C LYS A 213 -6.40 8.61 28.46
#